data_AF-A0A2K1P2F4-F1
#
_entry.id   AF-A0A2K1P2F4-F1
#
_cell.length_a   1.000
_cell.length_b   1.000
_cell.length_c   1.000
_cell.angle_alpha   90.00
_cell.angle_beta   90.00
_cell.angle_gamma   90.00
#
_symmetry.space_group_name_H-M   'P 1'
#
loop_
_entity.id
_entity.type
_entity.pdbx_description
1 polymer ?
#
loop_
_entity_poly.entity_id
_entity_poly.type
_entity_poly.pdbx_seq_one_letter_code
_entity_poly.pdbx_strand_id
1 'polypeptide(L)'
;MNNNRTNYKSENNLKSLKNSFNYAFKGIFEIYKTQRNFRIQSLVGLIVMIVAFFANLTEIEFIFIILSVFLVLIMESINTVFEKLLDFLHPFYSSSVKLIKDISAAAVLITSIFAVAIGITIFGRAFFNLPPKYGIIIAGIFLLVLNIVGAIKKPSDKNL
;
A
#
# COMPACT_ATOMS: atom_id res chain seq x y z
N MET A 1 -10.35 -17.83 -49.91
CA MET A 1 -9.15 -17.90 -49.03
C MET A 1 -9.28 -16.88 -47.91
N ASN A 2 -8.87 -17.25 -46.69
CA ASN A 2 -8.76 -16.45 -45.45
C ASN A 2 -10.04 -15.96 -44.72
N ASN A 3 -10.74 -16.87 -44.05
CA ASN A 3 -11.58 -16.52 -42.88
C ASN A 3 -11.17 -17.24 -41.57
N ASN A 4 -10.19 -18.15 -41.63
CA ASN A 4 -9.84 -19.00 -40.48
C ASN A 4 -8.65 -18.47 -39.66
N ARG A 5 -7.79 -17.59 -40.20
CA ARG A 5 -6.59 -17.09 -39.49
C ARG A 5 -6.90 -16.06 -38.39
N THR A 6 -8.03 -15.35 -38.47
CA THR A 6 -8.44 -14.36 -37.47
C THR A 6 -9.02 -15.02 -36.21
N ASN A 7 -9.71 -16.16 -36.33
CA ASN A 7 -10.30 -16.87 -35.19
C ASN A 7 -9.25 -17.55 -34.28
N TYR A 8 -8.20 -18.17 -34.82
CA TYR A 8 -7.16 -18.83 -34.00
C TYR A 8 -6.31 -17.86 -33.15
N LYS A 9 -6.11 -16.62 -33.62
CA LYS A 9 -5.30 -15.60 -32.90
C LYS A 9 -6.13 -14.89 -31.81
N SER A 10 -7.45 -14.83 -31.97
CA SER A 10 -8.39 -14.26 -31.00
C SER A 10 -8.64 -15.20 -29.82
N GLU A 11 -8.89 -16.51 -30.08
CA GLU A 11 -9.12 -17.50 -29.02
C GLU A 11 -7.90 -17.71 -28.10
N ASN A 12 -6.67 -17.66 -28.65
CA ASN A 12 -5.44 -17.79 -27.87
C ASN A 12 -5.16 -16.55 -26.98
N ASN A 13 -5.54 -15.34 -27.43
CA ASN A 13 -5.39 -14.12 -26.62
C ASN A 13 -6.46 -14.02 -25.52
N LEU A 14 -7.69 -14.48 -25.74
CA LEU A 14 -8.73 -14.51 -24.72
C LEU A 14 -8.47 -15.58 -23.64
N LYS A 15 -7.93 -16.75 -24.02
CA LYS A 15 -7.40 -17.73 -23.05
C LYS A 15 -6.22 -17.13 -22.26
N SER A 16 -5.34 -16.36 -22.89
CA SER A 16 -4.21 -15.69 -22.24
C SER A 16 -4.67 -14.64 -21.20
N LEU A 17 -5.53 -13.69 -21.58
CA LEU A 17 -5.99 -12.62 -20.69
C LEU A 17 -6.78 -13.14 -19.49
N LYS A 18 -7.73 -14.06 -19.73
CA LYS A 18 -8.49 -14.70 -18.65
C LYS A 18 -7.57 -15.43 -17.67
N ASN A 19 -6.52 -16.07 -18.17
CA ASN A 19 -5.53 -16.72 -17.32
C ASN A 19 -4.72 -15.72 -16.50
N SER A 20 -4.29 -14.59 -17.08
CA SER A 20 -3.58 -13.52 -16.35
C SER A 20 -4.41 -12.96 -15.19
N PHE A 21 -5.70 -12.67 -15.41
CA PHE A 21 -6.59 -12.26 -14.32
C PHE A 21 -6.72 -13.34 -13.26
N ASN A 22 -6.89 -14.61 -13.66
CA ASN A 22 -6.97 -15.73 -12.72
C ASN A 22 -5.70 -15.85 -11.86
N TYR A 23 -4.51 -15.65 -12.45
CA TYR A 23 -3.26 -15.64 -11.69
C TYR A 23 -3.18 -14.45 -10.73
N ALA A 24 -3.60 -13.25 -11.16
CA ALA A 24 -3.64 -12.08 -10.28
C ALA A 24 -4.60 -12.28 -9.09
N PHE A 25 -5.80 -12.81 -9.31
CA PHE A 25 -6.76 -13.10 -8.24
C PHE A 25 -6.24 -14.18 -7.28
N LYS A 26 -5.60 -15.23 -7.79
CA LYS A 26 -4.92 -16.22 -6.94
C LYS A 26 -3.84 -15.57 -6.07
N GLY A 27 -3.06 -14.65 -6.64
CA GLY A 27 -2.05 -13.87 -5.91
C GLY A 27 -2.67 -13.04 -4.79
N ILE A 28 -3.73 -12.29 -5.07
CA ILE A 28 -4.45 -11.49 -4.06
C ILE A 28 -5.01 -12.39 -2.95
N PHE A 29 -5.64 -13.51 -3.31
CA PHE A 29 -6.19 -14.46 -2.35
C PHE A 29 -5.11 -15.05 -1.44
N GLU A 30 -3.94 -15.39 -2.00
CA GLU A 30 -2.81 -15.92 -1.25
C GLU A 30 -2.22 -14.88 -0.28
N ILE A 31 -2.07 -13.62 -0.71
CA ILE A 31 -1.65 -12.52 0.17
C ILE A 31 -2.66 -12.35 1.30
N TYR A 32 -3.96 -12.27 0.98
CA TYR A 32 -5.01 -12.11 1.99
C TYR A 32 -5.02 -13.26 3.01
N LYS A 33 -4.84 -14.51 2.56
CA LYS A 33 -4.83 -15.68 3.45
C LYS A 33 -3.60 -15.69 4.36
N THR A 34 -2.43 -15.34 3.84
CA THR A 34 -1.14 -15.49 4.54
C THR A 34 -0.77 -14.28 5.39
N GLN A 35 -1.13 -13.07 4.95
CA GLN A 35 -0.66 -11.83 5.56
C GLN A 35 -1.71 -11.23 6.50
N ARG A 36 -1.38 -11.16 7.79
CA ARG A 36 -2.26 -10.57 8.80
C ARG A 36 -2.45 -9.06 8.58
N ASN A 37 -1.37 -8.34 8.30
CA ASN A 37 -1.40 -6.89 8.10
C ASN A 37 -2.27 -6.51 6.90
N PHE A 38 -2.10 -7.22 5.77
CA PHE A 38 -2.95 -7.03 4.59
C PHE A 38 -4.44 -7.18 4.90
N ARG A 39 -4.85 -8.18 5.70
CA ARG A 39 -6.25 -8.37 6.12
C ARG A 39 -6.75 -7.20 6.96
N ILE A 40 -5.96 -6.76 7.93
CA ILE A 40 -6.33 -5.65 8.82
C ILE A 40 -6.47 -4.37 7.99
N GLN A 41 -5.48 -4.03 7.17
CA GLN A 41 -5.51 -2.84 6.33
C GLN A 41 -6.66 -2.89 5.31
N SER A 42 -6.96 -4.07 4.74
CA SER A 42 -8.11 -4.24 3.84
C SER A 42 -9.43 -3.99 4.55
N LEU A 43 -9.59 -4.50 5.77
CA LEU A 43 -10.81 -4.29 6.58
C LEU A 43 -10.96 -2.81 6.99
N VAL A 44 -9.87 -2.19 7.46
CA VAL A 44 -9.85 -0.76 7.79
C VAL A 44 -10.15 0.09 6.55
N GLY A 45 -9.54 -0.23 5.41
CA GLY A 45 -9.80 0.41 4.13
C GLY A 45 -11.26 0.30 3.71
N LEU A 46 -11.87 -0.88 3.88
CA LEU A 46 -13.30 -1.08 3.60
C LEU A 46 -14.18 -0.20 4.50
N ILE A 47 -13.88 -0.13 5.81
CA ILE A 47 -14.61 0.74 6.74
C ILE A 47 -14.47 2.21 6.33
N VAL A 48 -13.25 2.66 6.00
CA VAL A 48 -12.97 4.02 5.53
C VAL A 48 -13.75 4.34 4.26
N MET A 49 -13.82 3.40 3.31
CA MET A 49 -14.57 3.54 2.07
C MET A 49 -16.08 3.66 2.31
N ILE A 50 -16.63 2.87 3.24
CA ILE A 50 -18.04 2.96 3.64
C ILE A 50 -18.32 4.33 4.27
N VAL A 51 -17.45 4.79 5.18
CA VAL A 51 -17.59 6.12 5.81
C VAL A 51 -17.49 7.22 4.76
N ALA A 52 -16.57 7.13 3.80
CA ALA A 52 -16.43 8.09 2.70
C ALA A 52 -17.64 8.14 1.78
N PHE A 53 -18.30 7.00 1.56
CA PHE A 53 -19.52 6.94 0.74
C PHE A 53 -20.70 7.69 1.38
N PHE A 54 -20.79 7.66 2.70
CA PHE A 54 -21.83 8.40 3.44
C PHE A 54 -21.42 9.82 3.86
N ALA A 55 -20.12 10.14 3.78
CA ALA A 55 -19.64 11.49 3.99
C ALA A 55 -19.95 12.33 2.75
N ASN A 56 -20.45 13.55 2.93
CA ASN A 56 -20.78 14.48 1.85
C ASN A 56 -19.49 15.07 1.24
N LEU A 57 -18.72 14.23 0.54
CA LEU A 57 -17.41 14.55 -0.04
C LEU A 57 -17.54 15.06 -1.46
N THR A 58 -16.58 15.89 -1.87
CA THR A 58 -16.38 16.20 -3.28
C THR A 58 -15.80 15.00 -4.03
N GLU A 59 -15.97 14.96 -5.35
CA GLU A 59 -15.42 13.88 -6.19
C GLU A 59 -13.91 13.71 -6.00
N ILE A 60 -13.17 14.82 -5.92
CA ILE A 60 -11.71 14.82 -5.75
C ILE A 60 -11.33 14.20 -4.40
N GLU A 61 -12.03 14.53 -3.32
CA GLU A 61 -11.75 13.98 -2.00
C GLU A 61 -12.04 12.47 -1.95
N PHE A 62 -13.15 12.05 -2.55
CA PHE A 62 -13.48 10.64 -2.65
C PHE A 62 -12.40 9.85 -3.41
N ILE A 63 -11.89 10.40 -4.51
CA ILE A 63 -10.75 9.83 -5.25
C ILE A 63 -9.50 9.74 -4.38
N PHE A 64 -9.18 10.76 -3.58
CA PHE A 64 -8.03 10.72 -2.67
C PHE A 64 -8.17 9.68 -1.56
N ILE A 65 -9.38 9.44 -1.05
CA ILE A 65 -9.64 8.36 -0.09
C ILE A 65 -9.39 6.99 -0.75
N ILE A 66 -9.96 6.76 -1.95
CA ILE A 66 -9.71 5.55 -2.72
C ILE A 66 -8.20 5.35 -2.92
N LEU A 67 -7.53 6.37 -3.46
CA LEU A 67 -6.09 6.32 -3.73
C LEU A 67 -5.29 5.97 -2.47
N SER A 68 -5.60 6.61 -1.34
CA SER A 68 -4.90 6.38 -0.08
C SER A 68 -5.07 4.95 0.43
N VAL A 69 -6.28 4.40 0.37
CA VAL A 69 -6.56 3.00 0.78
C VAL A 69 -5.81 2.02 -0.12
N PHE A 70 -5.91 2.18 -1.45
CA PHE A 70 -5.24 1.28 -2.38
C PHE A 70 -3.71 1.40 -2.30
N LEU A 71 -3.18 2.60 -2.06
CA LEU A 71 -1.73 2.80 -1.92
C LEU A 71 -1.15 2.05 -0.71
N VAL A 72 -1.86 2.02 0.42
CA VAL A 72 -1.46 1.21 1.58
C VAL A 72 -1.43 -0.28 1.22
N LEU A 73 -2.47 -0.79 0.57
CA LEU A 73 -2.55 -2.21 0.16
C LEU A 73 -1.48 -2.59 -0.87
N ILE A 74 -1.15 -1.69 -1.79
CA ILE A 74 -0.07 -1.87 -2.76
C ILE A 74 1.27 -1.96 -2.03
N MET A 75 1.55 -1.04 -1.10
CA MET A 75 2.80 -1.06 -0.35
C MET A 75 2.92 -2.29 0.55
N GLU A 76 1.85 -2.74 1.19
CA GLU A 76 1.82 -3.98 1.96
C GLU A 76 2.07 -5.21 1.07
N SER A 77 1.53 -5.22 -0.14
CA SER A 77 1.76 -6.28 -1.13
C SER A 77 3.23 -6.31 -1.56
N ILE A 78 3.83 -5.14 -1.83
CA ILE A 78 5.26 -5.02 -2.15
C ILE A 78 6.10 -5.48 -0.96
N ASN A 79 5.72 -5.13 0.26
CA ASN A 79 6.40 -5.60 1.46
C ASN A 79 6.39 -7.12 1.56
N THR A 80 5.24 -7.73 1.32
CA THR A 80 5.09 -9.19 1.28
C THR A 80 5.96 -9.83 0.19
N VAL A 81 6.07 -9.20 -0.99
CA VAL A 81 6.94 -9.69 -2.07
C VAL A 81 8.40 -9.69 -1.62
N PHE A 82 8.88 -8.61 -1.00
CA PHE A 82 10.25 -8.54 -0.48
C PHE A 82 10.49 -9.55 0.63
N GLU A 83 9.56 -9.71 1.57
CA GLU A 83 9.65 -10.71 2.64
C GLU A 83 9.80 -12.12 2.06
N LYS A 84 8.90 -12.53 1.17
CA LYS A 84 8.92 -13.87 0.55
C LYS A 84 10.14 -14.08 -0.35
N LEU A 85 10.56 -13.07 -1.10
CA LEU A 85 11.73 -13.16 -1.97
C LEU A 85 13.01 -13.33 -1.15
N LEU A 86 13.16 -12.57 -0.06
CA LEU A 86 14.33 -12.66 0.81
C LEU A 86 14.36 -13.98 1.59
N ASP A 87 13.21 -14.46 2.07
CA ASP A 87 13.10 -15.77 2.73
C ASP A 87 13.48 -16.91 1.78
N PHE A 88 13.17 -16.77 0.50
CA PHE A 88 13.56 -17.73 -0.53
C PHE A 88 15.06 -17.68 -0.86
N LEU A 89 15.63 -16.49 -1.03
CA LEU A 89 17.05 -16.32 -1.42
C LEU A 89 18.02 -16.54 -0.24
N HIS A 90 17.60 -16.22 0.98
CA HIS A 90 18.43 -16.27 2.18
C HIS A 90 17.67 -16.94 3.34
N PRO A 91 17.59 -18.28 3.34
CA PRO A 91 16.87 -19.04 4.37
C PRO A 91 17.50 -18.96 5.76
N PHE A 92 18.75 -18.49 5.87
CA PHE A 92 19.44 -18.24 7.14
C PHE A 92 19.48 -16.74 7.45
N TYR A 93 19.48 -16.41 8.74
CA TYR A 93 19.52 -15.02 9.20
C TYR A 93 20.76 -14.29 8.66
N SER A 94 20.53 -13.10 8.09
CA SER A 94 21.56 -12.17 7.64
C SER A 94 21.18 -10.75 8.04
N SER A 95 22.14 -9.99 8.57
CA SER A 95 21.93 -8.58 8.97
C SER A 95 21.45 -7.72 7.80
N SER A 96 21.91 -8.00 6.58
CA SER A 96 21.47 -7.28 5.38
C SER A 96 20.02 -7.60 5.01
N VAL A 97 19.60 -8.86 5.16
CA VAL A 97 18.20 -9.27 4.93
C VAL A 97 17.28 -8.58 5.91
N LYS A 98 17.67 -8.53 7.19
CA LYS A 98 16.91 -7.80 8.21
C LYS A 98 16.77 -6.32 7.85
N LEU A 99 17.86 -5.67 7.45
CA LEU A 99 17.83 -4.25 7.03
C LEU A 99 16.84 -4.01 5.88
N ILE A 100 16.85 -4.85 4.84
CA ILE A 100 15.94 -4.68 3.70
C ILE A 100 14.48 -4.87 4.13
N LYS A 101 14.19 -5.86 4.97
CA LYS A 101 12.85 -6.07 5.55
C LYS A 101 12.40 -4.87 6.39
N ASP A 102 13.29 -4.33 7.23
CA ASP A 102 13.00 -3.15 8.05
C ASP A 102 12.70 -1.92 7.18
N ILE A 103 13.44 -1.70 6.09
CA ILE A 103 13.20 -0.59 5.14
C ILE A 103 11.86 -0.79 4.42
N SER A 104 11.56 -2.01 4.01
CA SER A 104 10.30 -2.34 3.34
C SER A 104 9.09 -2.10 4.25
N ALA A 105 9.17 -2.53 5.51
CA ALA A 105 8.14 -2.25 6.52
C ALA A 105 8.01 -0.74 6.81
N ALA A 106 9.11 0.00 6.81
CA ALA A 106 9.08 1.46 6.97
C ALA A 106 8.32 2.14 5.82
N ALA A 107 8.41 1.62 4.58
CA ALA A 107 7.66 2.16 3.45
C ALA A 107 6.14 2.00 3.62
N VAL A 108 5.68 0.88 4.18
CA VAL A 108 4.27 0.66 4.56
C VAL A 108 3.83 1.64 5.66
N LEU A 109 4.69 1.89 6.65
CA LEU A 109 4.40 2.85 7.72
C LEU A 109 4.22 4.27 7.17
N ILE A 110 5.13 4.71 6.29
CA ILE A 110 5.06 6.03 5.65
C ILE A 110 3.76 6.18 4.85
N THR A 111 3.38 5.18 4.07
CA THR A 111 2.13 5.22 3.29
C THR A 111 0.88 5.17 4.16
N SER A 112 0.91 4.41 5.25
CA SER A 112 -0.19 4.38 6.24
C SER A 112 -0.41 5.76 6.87
N ILE A 113 0.67 6.48 7.17
CA ILE A 113 0.58 7.80 7.79
C ILE A 113 0.14 8.87 6.79
N PHE A 114 0.58 8.76 5.53
CA PHE A 114 0.02 9.55 4.44
C PHE A 114 -1.50 9.36 4.33
N ALA A 115 -1.98 8.11 4.35
CA ALA A 115 -3.42 7.81 4.32
C ALA A 115 -4.18 8.40 5.51
N VAL A 116 -3.60 8.37 6.72
CA VAL A 116 -4.16 9.02 7.91
C VAL A 116 -4.24 10.53 7.75
N ALA A 117 -3.19 11.18 7.23
CA ALA A 117 -3.19 12.62 7.00
C ALA A 117 -4.28 13.05 6.01
N ILE A 118 -4.46 12.30 4.92
CA ILE A 118 -5.55 12.51 3.96
C ILE A 118 -6.91 12.31 4.64
N GLY A 119 -7.08 11.20 5.38
CA GLY A 119 -8.31 10.90 6.11
C GLY A 119 -8.71 12.00 7.09
N ILE A 120 -7.77 12.51 7.88
CA ILE A 120 -8.04 13.62 8.82
C ILE A 120 -8.39 14.90 8.07
N THR A 121 -7.72 15.20 6.96
CA THR A 121 -8.02 16.39 6.15
C THR A 121 -9.46 16.36 5.64
N ILE A 122 -9.86 15.22 5.06
CA ILE A 122 -11.13 15.07 4.36
C ILE A 122 -12.28 14.87 5.36
N PHE A 123 -12.16 13.92 6.28
CA PHE A 123 -13.20 13.65 7.28
C PHE A 123 -13.29 14.75 8.34
N GLY A 124 -12.18 15.40 8.67
CA GLY A 124 -12.18 16.57 9.53
C GLY A 124 -13.02 17.71 8.94
N ARG A 125 -12.86 17.96 7.64
CA ARG A 125 -13.71 18.92 6.91
C ARG A 125 -15.17 18.44 6.89
N ALA A 126 -15.41 17.19 6.50
CA ALA A 126 -16.75 16.66 6.27
C ALA A 126 -17.62 16.59 7.54
N PHE A 127 -17.05 16.22 8.68
CA PHE A 127 -17.81 16.01 9.93
C PHE A 127 -17.70 17.17 10.92
N PHE A 128 -16.58 17.91 10.92
CA PHE A 128 -16.28 18.92 11.93
C PHE A 128 -16.05 20.31 11.35
N ASN A 129 -16.22 20.49 10.04
CA ASN A 129 -15.95 21.73 9.31
C ASN A 129 -14.53 22.26 9.56
N LEU A 130 -13.58 21.35 9.81
CA LEU A 130 -12.20 21.71 10.07
C LEU A 130 -11.54 22.21 8.77
N PRO A 131 -10.78 23.32 8.83
CA PRO A 131 -10.01 23.78 7.69
C PRO A 131 -8.91 22.77 7.31
N PRO A 132 -8.60 22.61 6.01
CA PRO A 132 -7.64 21.60 5.51
C PRO A 132 -6.24 21.68 6.13
N LYS A 133 -5.86 22.86 6.65
CA LYS A 133 -4.56 23.12 7.29
C LYS A 133 -4.22 22.14 8.42
N TYR A 134 -5.21 21.59 9.13
CA TYR A 134 -4.95 20.64 10.21
C TYR A 134 -4.35 19.31 9.72
N GLY A 135 -4.70 18.86 8.52
CA GLY A 135 -4.06 17.70 7.90
C GLY A 135 -2.59 17.94 7.58
N ILE A 136 -2.26 19.14 7.07
CA ILE A 136 -0.89 19.55 6.78
C ILE A 136 -0.06 19.63 8.07
N ILE A 137 -0.63 20.15 9.16
CA ILE A 137 0.05 20.21 10.46
C ILE A 137 0.43 18.81 10.94
N ILE A 138 -0.49 17.84 10.87
CA ILE A 138 -0.23 16.46 11.30
C ILE A 138 0.82 15.80 10.41
N ALA A 139 0.73 15.95 9.09
CA ALA A 139 1.75 15.48 8.16
C ALA A 139 3.12 16.13 8.46
N GLY A 140 3.15 17.42 8.77
CA GLY A 140 4.35 18.16 9.14
C GLY A 140 4.98 17.67 10.44
N ILE A 141 4.17 17.42 11.48
CA ILE A 141 4.63 16.84 12.75
C ILE A 141 5.24 15.46 12.50
N PHE A 142 4.58 14.63 11.69
CA PHE A 142 5.12 13.32 11.34
C PHE A 142 6.46 13.39 10.60
N LEU A 143 6.58 14.27 9.60
CA LEU A 143 7.84 14.49 8.88
C LEU A 143 8.95 15.00 9.82
N LEU A 144 8.61 15.85 10.77
CA LEU A 144 9.53 16.29 11.82
C LEU A 144 10.01 15.12 12.68
N VAL A 145 9.09 14.26 13.13
CA VAL A 145 9.43 13.05 13.91
C VAL A 145 10.35 12.14 13.12
N LEU A 146 10.08 11.91 11.82
CA LEU A 146 10.97 11.12 10.95
C LEU A 146 12.38 11.74 10.86
N ASN A 147 12.48 13.05 10.70
CA ASN A 147 13.78 13.74 10.65
C ASN A 147 14.54 13.61 11.99
N ILE A 148 13.85 13.70 13.12
CA ILE A 148 14.46 13.54 14.45
C ILE A 148 14.95 12.10 14.65
N VAL A 149 14.13 11.09 14.33
CA VAL A 149 14.52 9.68 14.41
C VAL A 149 15.73 9.39 13.52
N GLY A 150 15.78 10.00 12.33
CA GLY A 150 16.94 9.93 11.43
C GLY A 150 18.19 10.59 12.01
N ALA A 151 18.05 11.73 12.68
CA ALA A 151 19.16 12.45 13.32
C ALA A 151 19.74 11.71 14.53
N ILE A 152 18.92 10.97 15.28
CA ILE A 152 19.37 10.19 16.44
C ILE A 152 20.23 8.97 16.01
N LYS A 153 20.15 8.53 14.75
CA LYS A 153 20.74 7.26 14.29
C LYS A 153 22.00 7.37 13.41
N LYS A 154 22.92 8.33 13.63
CA LYS A 154 24.20 8.42 12.89
C LYS A 154 25.39 8.89 13.76
N PRO A 155 26.59 8.29 13.70
CA PRO A 155 26.96 6.87 13.55
C PRO A 155 27.83 6.35 14.73
N SER A 156 27.71 5.08 15.11
CA SER A 156 28.78 4.37 15.83
C SER A 156 29.16 3.16 14.98
N ASP A 157 30.08 3.40 14.06
CA ASP A 157 31.11 2.47 13.61
C ASP A 157 32.05 3.24 12.67
N LYS A 158 32.95 4.02 13.30
CA LYS A 158 34.30 4.16 12.79
C LYS A 158 35.06 2.96 13.38
N ASN A 159 35.70 2.18 12.51
CA ASN A 159 36.53 0.99 12.79
C ASN A 159 35.79 -0.35 12.65
N LEU A 160 35.78 -0.88 11.41
CA LEU A 160 36.17 -2.24 11.05
C LEU A 160 36.38 -2.31 9.53
#